data_AF-A0A1H9HAM7-F1
#
_entry.id   AF-A0A1H9HAM7-F1
#
_cell.length_a   1.000
_cell.length_b   1.000
_cell.length_c   1.000
_cell.angle_alpha   90.00
_cell.angle_beta   90.00
_cell.angle_gamma   90.00
#
_symmetry.space_group_name_H-M   'P 1'
#
loop_
_entity.id
_entity.type
_entity.pdbx_description
1 polymer ?
#
loop_
_entity_poly.entity_id
_entity_poly.type
_entity_poly.pdbx_seq_one_letter_code
_entity_poly.pdbx_strand_id
1 'polypeptide(L)' 'MSEEQTCQRCGETVELEAEDFELFERMHPDCFHFAFEHDLNKPGLSAEENCGDEACPVGA' A
#
# COMPACT_ATOMS: atom_id res chain seq x y z
N MET A 1 -18.19 -11.81 8.44
CA MET A 1 -16.99 -12.53 8.92
C MET A 1 -15.85 -11.61 8.57
N SER A 2 -15.18 -11.01 9.55
CA SER A 2 -13.95 -10.27 9.26
C SER A 2 -12.88 -11.33 9.09
N GLU A 3 -12.71 -11.80 7.85
CA GLU A 3 -11.60 -12.68 7.53
C GLU A 3 -10.32 -11.89 7.81
N GLU A 4 -9.44 -12.42 8.64
CA GLU A 4 -8.17 -11.77 8.98
C GLU A 4 -7.32 -11.69 7.70
N GLN A 5 -7.44 -10.58 6.97
CA GLN A 5 -6.72 -10.35 5.73
C GLN A 5 -5.29 -9.97 6.09
N THR A 6 -4.28 -10.61 5.50
CA THR A 6 -2.88 -10.32 5.81
C THR A 6 -2.19 -9.70 4.61
N CYS A 7 -1.59 -8.52 4.81
CA CYS A 7 -0.89 -7.80 3.75
C CYS A 7 0.30 -8.60 3.22
N GLN A 8 0.36 -8.82 1.91
CA GLN A 8 1.46 -9.57 1.27
C GLN A 8 2.82 -8.85 1.36
N ARG A 9 2.83 -7.54 1.67
CA ARG A 9 4.07 -6.75 1.72
C ARG A 9 4.69 -6.66 3.11
N CYS A 10 3.91 -6.28 4.12
CA CYS A 10 4.42 -6.11 5.49
C CYS A 10 4.07 -7.28 6.43
N GLY A 11 3.10 -8.13 6.06
CA GLY A 11 2.65 -9.25 6.89
C GLY A 11 1.71 -8.87 8.04
N GLU A 12 1.29 -7.61 8.13
CA GLU A 12 0.31 -7.15 9.12
C GLU A 12 -1.13 -7.35 8.64
N THR A 13 -2.06 -7.38 9.60
CA THR A 13 -3.49 -7.49 9.32
C THR A 13 -4.00 -6.26 8.58
N VAL A 14 -4.85 -6.47 7.58
CA VAL A 14 -5.52 -5.44 6.79
C VAL A 14 -6.98 -5.38 7.22
N GLU A 15 -7.37 -4.24 7.75
CA GLU A 15 -8.76 -3.95 8.14
C GLU A 15 -9.53 -3.32 6.97
N LEU A 16 -9.56 -4.02 5.84
CA LEU A 16 -10.36 -3.66 4.66
C LEU A 16 -11.46 -4.70 4.43
N GLU A 17 -12.46 -4.33 3.62
CA GLU A 17 -13.39 -5.30 3.04
C GLU A 17 -12.61 -6.20 2.06
N ALA A 18 -13.11 -7.41 1.80
CA ALA A 18 -12.45 -8.35 0.89
C ALA A 18 -12.32 -7.79 -0.53
N GLU A 19 -13.34 -7.03 -0.99
CA GLU A 19 -13.35 -6.39 -2.31
C GLU A 19 -12.23 -5.35 -2.45
N ASP A 20 -12.04 -4.49 -1.45
CA ASP A 20 -10.96 -3.50 -1.44
C ASP A 20 -9.59 -4.16 -1.26
N PHE A 21 -9.50 -5.21 -0.43
CA PHE A 21 -8.24 -5.93 -0.24
C PHE A 21 -7.77 -6.62 -1.51
N GLU A 22 -8.68 -7.20 -2.30
CA GLU A 22 -8.31 -7.75 -3.62
C GLU A 22 -7.96 -6.64 -4.63
N LEU A 23 -8.59 -5.47 -4.54
CA LEU A 23 -8.26 -4.30 -5.37
C LEU A 23 -6.80 -3.84 -5.16
N PHE A 24 -6.32 -3.85 -3.92
CA PHE A 24 -4.95 -3.48 -3.57
C PHE A 24 -3.95 -4.64 -3.65
N GLU A 25 -4.18 -5.64 -4.51
CA GLU A 25 -3.30 -6.81 -4.69
C GLU A 25 -3.00 -7.54 -3.36
N ARG A 26 -4.00 -7.61 -2.46
CA ARG A 26 -3.89 -8.19 -1.12
C ARG A 26 -2.87 -7.48 -0.23
N MET A 27 -2.82 -6.16 -0.33
CA MET A 27 -1.96 -5.29 0.47
C MET A 27 -2.77 -4.18 1.14
N HIS A 28 -2.19 -3.49 2.12
CA HIS A 28 -2.73 -2.20 2.57
C HIS A 28 -2.72 -1.20 1.41
N PRO A 29 -3.62 -0.19 1.39
CA PRO A 29 -3.60 0.88 0.39
C PRO A 29 -2.24 1.58 0.34
N ASP A 30 -1.67 1.88 1.50
CA ASP A 30 -0.32 2.44 1.61
C ASP A 30 0.73 1.45 1.09
N CYS A 31 0.57 0.17 1.40
CA CYS A 31 1.52 -0.85 0.96
C CYS A 31 1.50 -1.07 -0.56
N PHE A 32 0.32 -0.97 -1.16
CA PHE A 32 0.17 -0.93 -2.60
C PHE A 32 0.82 0.33 -3.17
N HIS A 33 0.55 1.50 -2.59
CA HIS A 33 1.14 2.77 -3.01
C HIS A 33 2.68 2.70 -3.07
N PHE A 34 3.38 2.26 -2.01
CA PHE A 34 4.84 2.18 -2.17
C PHE A 34 5.34 1.03 -3.04
N ALA A 35 4.56 -0.03 -3.23
CA ALA A 35 4.96 -1.13 -4.11
C ALA A 35 4.90 -0.73 -5.60
N PHE A 36 3.92 0.09 -5.98
CA PHE A 36 3.65 0.44 -7.37
C PHE A 36 4.00 1.89 -7.74
N GLU A 37 3.94 2.83 -6.79
CA GLU A 37 4.11 4.28 -7.04
C GLU A 37 5.46 4.79 -6.51
N HIS A 38 5.96 4.27 -5.38
CA HIS A 38 7.34 4.53 -4.87
C HIS A 38 8.31 3.38 -5.16
N ASP A 39 8.05 2.66 -6.25
CA ASP A 39 8.70 1.41 -6.66
C ASP A 39 10.21 1.39 -6.34
N LEU A 40 10.63 0.42 -5.50
CA LEU A 40 12.03 0.14 -5.18
C LEU A 40 12.89 -0.22 -6.42
N ASN A 41 12.25 -0.53 -7.56
CA ASN A 41 12.90 -0.87 -8.84
C ASN A 41 12.91 0.28 -9.85
N LYS A 42 12.24 1.41 -9.59
CA LYS A 42 12.42 2.64 -10.38
C LYS A 42 13.31 3.62 -9.60
N PRO A 43 14.50 3.95 -10.11
CA PRO A 43 15.34 4.95 -9.45
C PRO A 43 14.67 6.33 -9.58
N GLY A 44 14.19 6.89 -8.46
CA GLY A 44 13.78 8.29 -8.42
C GLY A 44 12.82 8.74 -7.31
N LEU A 45 12.07 7.82 -6.69
CA LEU A 45 11.12 8.14 -5.61
C LEU A 45 11.29 7.12 -4.50
N SER A 46 11.95 7.50 -3.42
CA SER A 46 12.07 6.67 -2.22
C SER A 46 10.72 6.59 -1.48
N ALA A 47 10.57 5.57 -0.62
CA ALA A 47 9.40 5.43 0.24
C ALA A 47 9.27 6.54 1.31
N GLU A 48 10.27 7.43 1.40
CA GLU A 48 10.31 8.58 2.31
C GLU A 48 10.12 9.91 1.58
N GLU A 49 9.98 9.90 0.25
CA GLU A 49 9.69 11.09 -0.55
C GLU A 49 8.19 11.20 -0.77
N ASN A 50 7.64 12.42 -0.70
CA ASN A 50 6.26 12.66 -1.11
C ASN A 50 6.22 12.75 -2.64
N CYS A 51 5.48 11.87 -3.31
CA CYS A 51 5.34 11.84 -4.76
C CYS A 51 4.43 12.96 -5.33
N GLY A 52 3.79 13.74 -4.46
CA GLY A 52 2.86 14.82 -4.80
C GLY A 52 1.40 14.39 -4.87
N ASP A 53 1.12 13.11 -4.59
CA ASP A 53 -0.24 12.59 -4.54
C ASP A 53 -0.91 12.96 -3.21
N GLU A 54 -2.19 13.33 -3.25
CA GLU A 54 -2.97 13.71 -2.07
C GLU A 54 -3.20 12.52 -1.12
N ALA A 55 -3.15 11.30 -1.65
CA ALA A 55 -3.21 10.07 -0.88
C ALA A 55 -1.82 9.54 -0.50
N CYS A 56 -0.73 10.27 -0.76
CA CYS A 56 0.63 9.81 -0.46
C CYS A 56 0.83 9.69 1.07
N PRO A 57 1.18 8.51 1.60
CA PRO A 57 1.33 8.32 3.05
C PRO A 57 2.46 9.16 3.66
N VAL A 58 3.39 9.66 2.84
CA VAL A 58 4.58 10.41 3.26
C VAL A 58 4.28 11.90 3.51
N GLY A 59 3.20 12.44 2.95
CA GLY A 59 2.87 13.86 3.15
C GLY A 59 1.40 14.20 3.24
N ALA A 60 0.56 13.22 3.59
CA ALA A 60 -0.79 13.42 4.09
C ALA A 60 -0.83 14.03 5.50
#